data_AF-A0A8H3UPX3-F1
#
_entry.id   AF-A0A8H3UPX3-F1
#
_cell.length_a   1.000
_cell.length_b   1.000
_cell.length_c   1.000
_cell.angle_alpha   90.00
_cell.angle_beta   90.00
_cell.angle_gamma   90.00
#
_symmetry.space_group_name_H-M   'P 1'
#
loop_
_entity.id
_entity.type
_entity.pdbx_description
1 polymer ?
#
loop_
_entity_poly.entity_id
_entity_poly.type
_entity_poly.pdbx_seq_one_letter_code
_entity_poly.pdbx_strand_id
1 'polypeptide(L)'
;MALQSCELSDLVAVDKTYLDRIKDRRELIATRCDDVIRCNPIAKDAVSELYTWIFSTYLPKRFPTMFSLVPAKKGPPKYLLNNITNEHIELAPPQDPTESLKTLGRHIDNEFLILLPTASPNPPTQTQKILPTQTPREPYHLHAFTLCYPSGFDTVQKLGLPLAAIHAPVPGYESKIARSMDRFFAALPYGKIVKRANWSVQLDTEFFHRDANHISLSAGGNTMAPATHTASAEELLEWEREDIFCDCLSLDR
;
A
#
# COMPACT_ATOMS: atom_id res chain seq x y z
N MET A 1 -21.25 -9.68 1.72
CA MET A 1 -20.76 -8.66 2.67
C MET A 1 -20.44 -7.41 1.90
N ALA A 2 -20.95 -6.26 2.32
CA ALA A 2 -20.83 -4.97 1.63
C ALA A 2 -19.78 -4.06 2.29
N LEU A 3 -19.44 -2.96 1.63
CA LEU A 3 -18.64 -1.88 2.22
C LEU A 3 -19.34 -1.32 3.47
N GLN A 4 -18.55 -1.03 4.50
CA GLN A 4 -18.99 -0.43 5.76
C GLN A 4 -18.11 0.78 6.06
N SER A 5 -18.71 1.86 6.57
CA SER A 5 -17.94 2.96 7.15
C SER A 5 -17.20 2.48 8.40
N CYS A 6 -16.03 3.04 8.66
CA CYS A 6 -15.32 2.84 9.92
C CYS A 6 -14.55 4.10 10.35
N GLU A 7 -14.15 4.12 11.61
CA GLU A 7 -13.37 5.21 12.18
C GLU A 7 -11.88 4.98 11.90
N LEU A 8 -11.09 6.05 11.76
CA LEU A 8 -9.63 5.93 11.57
C LEU A 8 -8.99 5.06 12.65
N SER A 9 -9.50 5.06 13.89
CA SER A 9 -9.04 4.20 14.97
C SER A 9 -9.17 2.70 14.73
N ASP A 10 -9.90 2.28 13.70
CA ASP A 10 -10.06 0.88 13.25
C ASP A 10 -9.05 0.48 12.16
N LEU A 11 -8.21 1.41 11.67
CA LEU A 11 -7.31 1.18 10.55
C LEU A 11 -6.30 0.06 10.80
N VAL A 12 -5.67 0.05 11.98
CA VAL A 12 -4.70 -0.98 12.36
C VAL A 12 -5.32 -1.85 13.44
N ALA A 13 -5.32 -3.16 13.21
CA ALA A 13 -5.74 -4.14 14.20
C ALA A 13 -4.53 -4.62 14.99
N VAL A 14 -4.66 -4.68 16.31
CA VAL A 14 -3.62 -5.21 17.20
C VAL A 14 -4.28 -6.14 18.20
N ASP A 15 -3.70 -7.32 18.39
CA ASP A 15 -4.12 -8.28 19.39
C ASP A 15 -2.92 -9.00 20.03
N LYS A 16 -3.20 -10.01 20.85
CA LYS A 16 -2.20 -10.77 21.62
C LYS A 16 -1.15 -11.50 20.76
N THR A 17 -1.38 -11.65 19.46
CA THR A 17 -0.46 -12.33 18.52
C THR A 17 0.49 -11.36 17.82
N TYR A 18 0.40 -10.05 18.10
CA TYR A 18 1.24 -9.02 17.48
C TYR A 18 2.73 -9.38 17.47
N LEU A 19 3.30 -9.78 18.60
CA LEU A 19 4.75 -10.03 18.69
C LEU A 19 5.17 -11.22 17.83
N ASP A 20 4.35 -12.28 17.77
CA ASP A 20 4.66 -13.46 16.97
C ASP A 20 4.51 -13.15 15.48
N ARG A 21 3.46 -12.42 15.09
CA ARG A 21 3.28 -11.95 13.70
C ARG A 21 4.40 -11.01 13.27
N ILE A 22 4.86 -10.10 14.14
CA ILE A 22 5.97 -9.20 13.81
C ILE A 22 7.29 -9.96 13.61
N LYS A 23 7.54 -11.03 14.36
CA LYS A 23 8.73 -11.88 14.14
C LYS A 23 8.68 -12.56 12.78
N ASP A 24 7.54 -13.15 12.43
CA ASP A 24 7.36 -13.83 11.15
C ASP A 24 7.48 -12.84 9.96
N ARG A 25 6.82 -11.69 10.04
CA ARG A 25 6.96 -10.60 9.04
C ARG A 25 8.40 -10.16 8.85
N ARG A 26 9.18 -10.05 9.93
CA ARG A 26 10.61 -9.69 9.86
C ARG A 26 11.41 -10.73 9.11
N GLU A 27 11.16 -12.01 9.36
CA GLU A 27 11.83 -13.11 8.66
C GLU A 27 11.49 -13.08 7.18
N LEU A 28 10.22 -12.91 6.82
CA LEU A 28 9.79 -12.78 5.42
C LEU A 28 10.41 -11.57 4.73
N ILE A 29 10.46 -10.42 5.39
CA ILE A 29 11.11 -9.21 4.85
C ILE A 29 12.62 -9.44 4.67
N ALA A 30 13.27 -10.14 5.59
CA ALA A 30 14.71 -10.41 5.51
C ALA A 30 15.07 -11.43 4.41
N THR A 31 14.25 -12.47 4.25
CA THR A 31 14.55 -13.61 3.37
C THR A 31 13.90 -13.50 1.99
N ARG A 32 12.82 -12.72 1.87
CA ARG A 32 11.98 -12.62 0.67
C ARG A 32 11.54 -11.19 0.36
N CYS A 33 12.37 -10.19 0.71
CA CYS A 33 12.05 -8.77 0.54
C CYS A 33 11.40 -8.45 -0.82
N ASP A 34 11.99 -8.96 -1.90
CA ASP A 34 11.59 -8.75 -3.29
C ASP A 34 10.19 -9.31 -3.65
N ASP A 35 9.69 -10.25 -2.84
CA ASP A 35 8.37 -10.84 -2.98
C ASP A 35 7.32 -10.08 -2.15
N VAL A 36 7.71 -9.50 -1.01
CA VAL A 36 6.79 -8.89 -0.04
C VAL A 36 6.75 -7.37 -0.11
N ILE A 37 7.78 -6.73 -0.66
CA ILE A 37 7.91 -5.27 -0.72
C ILE A 37 8.40 -4.85 -2.09
N ARG A 38 7.64 -3.97 -2.75
CA ARG A 38 8.12 -3.18 -3.90
C ARG A 38 7.50 -1.79 -3.89
N CYS A 39 8.21 -0.85 -4.51
CA CYS A 39 7.77 0.53 -4.70
C CYS A 39 8.26 1.02 -6.07
N ASN A 40 7.34 1.51 -6.89
CA ASN A 40 7.68 2.32 -8.06
C ASN A 40 7.98 3.77 -7.59
N PRO A 41 8.88 4.51 -8.28
CA PRO A 41 9.26 5.87 -7.88
C PRO A 41 8.07 6.82 -7.66
N ILE A 42 7.07 6.77 -8.55
CA ILE A 42 5.83 7.57 -8.47
C ILE A 42 5.07 7.41 -7.14
N ALA A 43 5.27 6.32 -6.39
CA ALA A 43 4.63 6.11 -5.08
C ALA A 43 5.42 6.64 -3.88
N LYS A 44 6.61 7.22 -4.09
CA LYS A 44 7.49 7.70 -3.01
C LYS A 44 6.79 8.64 -2.04
N ASP A 45 6.06 9.63 -2.55
CA ASP A 45 5.38 10.62 -1.71
C ASP A 45 4.23 10.01 -0.91
N ALA A 46 3.42 9.16 -1.54
CA ALA A 46 2.33 8.47 -0.86
C ALA A 46 2.83 7.50 0.23
N VAL A 47 3.95 6.81 -0.02
CA VAL A 47 4.63 5.98 0.98
C VAL A 47 5.14 6.85 2.15
N SER A 48 5.77 7.98 1.84
CA SER A 48 6.33 8.90 2.83
C SER A 48 5.25 9.57 3.69
N GLU A 49 4.12 9.92 3.09
CA GLU A 49 2.94 10.44 3.78
C GLU A 49 2.37 9.40 4.75
N LEU A 50 2.12 8.18 4.28
CA LEU A 50 1.63 7.07 5.12
C LEU A 50 2.59 6.80 6.27
N TYR A 51 3.89 6.68 5.99
CA TYR A 51 4.93 6.46 6.98
C TYR A 51 4.92 7.54 8.06
N THR A 52 4.98 8.80 7.64
CA THR A 52 5.05 9.95 8.56
C THR A 52 3.80 10.00 9.43
N TRP A 53 2.63 9.87 8.82
CA TRP A 53 1.37 9.94 9.53
C TRP A 53 1.21 8.77 10.51
N ILE A 54 1.53 7.55 10.11
CA ILE A 54 1.29 6.37 10.94
C ILE A 54 2.20 6.36 12.19
N PHE A 55 3.48 6.69 12.04
CA PHE A 55 4.44 6.66 13.14
C PHE A 55 4.42 7.93 13.99
N SER A 56 4.20 9.11 13.39
CA SER A 56 4.21 10.37 14.14
C SER A 56 2.86 10.71 14.78
N THR A 57 1.75 10.25 14.18
CA THR A 57 0.40 10.62 14.59
C THR A 57 -0.43 9.43 15.05
N TYR A 58 -0.57 8.40 14.21
CA TYR A 58 -1.57 7.36 14.44
C TYR A 58 -1.22 6.44 15.61
N LEU A 59 -0.11 5.69 15.50
CA LEU A 59 0.32 4.69 16.49
C LEU A 59 0.50 5.26 17.90
N PRO A 60 1.24 6.37 18.12
CA PRO A 60 1.41 6.92 19.47
C PRO A 60 0.11 7.42 20.10
N LYS A 61 -0.88 7.85 19.30
CA LYS A 61 -2.19 8.28 19.83
C LYS A 61 -3.13 7.09 20.05
N ARG A 62 -3.13 6.11 19.15
CA ARG A 62 -4.07 4.98 19.16
C ARG A 62 -3.64 3.86 20.11
N PHE A 63 -2.33 3.65 20.26
CA PHE A 63 -1.73 2.58 21.05
C PHE A 63 -0.57 3.11 21.92
N PRO A 64 -0.81 4.11 22.79
CA PRO A 64 0.25 4.81 23.53
C PRO A 64 1.08 3.92 24.46
N THR A 65 0.52 2.79 24.91
CA THR A 65 1.23 1.80 25.73
C THR A 65 2.22 0.96 24.92
N MET A 66 1.98 0.76 23.64
CA MET A 66 2.86 0.01 22.73
C MET A 66 3.84 0.92 22.00
N PHE A 67 3.42 2.14 21.66
CA PHE A 67 4.21 3.08 20.89
C PHE A 67 4.25 4.43 21.59
N SER A 68 5.45 4.92 21.90
CA SER A 68 5.61 6.17 22.65
C SER A 68 6.63 7.08 21.96
N LEU A 69 6.27 8.35 21.77
CA LEU A 69 7.21 9.34 21.22
C LEU A 69 8.34 9.56 22.22
N VAL A 70 9.59 9.49 21.76
CA VAL A 70 10.76 9.72 22.59
C VAL A 70 11.02 11.22 22.72
N PRO A 71 10.96 11.82 23.92
CA PRO A 71 11.18 13.25 24.10
C PRO A 71 12.59 13.66 23.65
N ALA A 72 12.68 14.73 22.84
CA ALA A 72 13.95 15.33 22.49
C ALA A 72 14.36 16.41 23.51
N LYS A 73 15.67 16.57 23.77
CA LYS A 73 16.19 17.65 24.63
C LYS A 73 15.88 19.04 24.08
N LYS A 74 15.81 19.17 22.74
CA LYS A 74 15.44 20.39 22.00
C LYS A 74 14.71 19.99 20.72
N GLY A 75 13.65 20.71 20.38
CA GLY A 75 12.87 20.46 19.15
C GLY A 75 11.82 19.35 19.28
N PRO A 76 11.16 18.98 18.16
CA PRO A 76 10.18 17.90 18.14
C PRO A 76 10.83 16.53 18.40
N PRO A 77 10.04 15.51 18.81
CA PRO A 77 10.55 14.14 18.90
C PRO A 77 11.10 13.70 17.55
N LYS A 78 12.18 12.92 17.58
CA LYS A 78 12.81 12.34 16.37
C LYS A 78 12.51 10.86 16.21
N TYR A 79 12.13 10.20 17.31
CA TYR A 79 11.95 8.76 17.35
C TYR A 79 10.61 8.40 18.00
N LEU A 80 10.01 7.33 17.51
CA LEU A 80 8.98 6.57 18.19
C LEU A 80 9.63 5.31 18.79
N LEU A 81 9.38 5.02 20.06
CA LEU A 81 9.78 3.77 20.69
C LEU A 81 8.63 2.77 20.55
N ASN A 82 8.90 1.62 19.93
CA ASN A 82 8.04 0.45 20.06
C ASN A 82 8.38 -0.26 21.38
N ASN A 83 7.58 -0.05 22.42
CA ASN A 83 7.80 -0.61 23.76
C ASN A 83 7.73 -2.14 23.78
N ILE A 84 7.12 -2.77 22.76
CA ILE A 84 7.00 -4.23 22.68
C ILE A 84 8.30 -4.87 22.16
N THR A 85 8.93 -4.26 21.15
CA THR A 85 10.18 -4.76 20.57
C THR A 85 11.42 -4.03 21.10
N ASN A 86 11.24 -2.98 21.89
CA ASN A 86 12.27 -2.09 22.41
C ASN A 86 13.15 -1.44 21.32
N GLU A 87 12.55 -1.13 20.17
CA GLU A 87 13.23 -0.52 19.02
C GLU A 87 12.80 0.92 18.81
N HIS A 88 13.77 1.76 18.43
CA HIS A 88 13.52 3.12 18.00
C HIS A 88 13.23 3.14 16.49
N ILE A 89 12.18 3.84 16.13
CA ILE A 89 11.74 4.08 14.75
C ILE A 89 11.95 5.56 14.46
N GLU A 90 12.69 5.91 13.41
CA GLU A 90 12.86 7.30 12.99
C GLU A 90 11.53 7.86 12.49
N LEU A 91 11.16 9.06 12.95
CA LEU A 91 9.90 9.70 12.52
C LEU A 91 10.00 10.35 11.14
N ALA A 92 11.22 10.67 10.69
CA ALA A 92 11.45 11.11 9.32
C ALA A 92 11.48 9.88 8.41
N PRO A 93 10.75 9.88 7.28
CA PRO A 93 10.83 8.80 6.31
C PRO A 93 12.24 8.74 5.69
N PRO A 94 12.82 7.54 5.50
CA PRO A 94 14.02 7.35 4.71
C PRO A 94 13.90 7.92 3.28
N GLN A 95 15.04 8.21 2.66
CA GLN A 95 15.09 8.68 1.26
C GLN A 95 14.61 7.61 0.28
N ASP A 96 14.94 6.35 0.54
CA ASP A 96 14.43 5.20 -0.22
C ASP A 96 13.05 4.79 0.33
N PRO A 97 11.96 4.92 -0.46
CA PRO A 97 10.62 4.52 -0.01
C PRO A 97 10.50 3.02 0.30
N THR A 98 11.40 2.19 -0.22
CA THR A 98 11.46 0.76 0.10
C THR A 98 11.78 0.54 1.59
N GLU A 99 12.66 1.36 2.17
CA GLU A 99 12.99 1.29 3.61
C GLU A 99 11.82 1.74 4.49
N SER A 100 11.04 2.71 4.02
CA SER A 100 9.76 3.09 4.67
C SER A 100 8.79 1.90 4.70
N LEU A 101 8.63 1.19 3.57
CA LEU A 101 7.76 0.00 3.48
C LEU A 101 8.26 -1.18 4.32
N LYS A 102 9.58 -1.39 4.40
CA LYS A 102 10.20 -2.37 5.32
C LYS A 102 9.87 -2.03 6.76
N THR A 103 10.02 -0.77 7.15
CA THR A 103 9.73 -0.32 8.52
C THR A 103 8.25 -0.48 8.86
N LEU A 104 7.34 -0.13 7.93
CA LEU A 104 5.90 -0.41 8.07
C LEU A 104 5.66 -1.91 8.33
N GLY A 105 6.18 -2.78 7.48
CA GLY A 105 5.99 -4.23 7.61
C GLY A 105 6.60 -4.85 8.87
N ARG A 106 7.72 -4.31 9.36
CA ARG A 106 8.44 -4.77 10.56
C ARG A 106 7.83 -4.34 11.89
N HIS A 107 6.89 -3.39 11.87
CA HIS A 107 6.31 -2.80 13.09
C HIS A 107 4.79 -2.86 13.14
N ILE A 108 4.12 -3.06 12.00
CA ILE A 108 2.67 -3.04 11.89
C ILE A 108 2.21 -4.37 11.27
N ASP A 109 1.32 -5.04 11.99
CA ASP A 109 0.70 -6.29 11.57
C ASP A 109 -0.54 -6.03 10.69
N ASN A 110 -0.32 -5.21 9.66
CA ASN A 110 -1.26 -4.88 8.60
C ASN A 110 -0.50 -4.90 7.28
N GLU A 111 -1.19 -5.28 6.21
CA GLU A 111 -0.68 -5.19 4.85
C GLU A 111 -1.08 -3.84 4.25
N PHE A 112 -0.18 -3.23 3.48
CA PHE A 112 -0.45 -1.99 2.78
C PHE A 112 -0.25 -2.17 1.29
N LEU A 113 -1.27 -1.83 0.51
CA LEU A 113 -1.22 -1.73 -0.94
C LEU A 113 -1.57 -0.28 -1.31
N ILE A 114 -0.65 0.41 -1.97
CA ILE A 114 -0.77 1.83 -2.29
C ILE A 114 -1.14 1.95 -3.75
N LEU A 115 -2.33 2.52 -3.97
CA LEU A 115 -2.90 2.76 -5.28
C LEU A 115 -2.85 4.25 -5.61
N LEU A 116 -2.36 4.59 -6.80
CA LEU A 116 -2.37 5.97 -7.29
C LEU A 116 -3.22 6.08 -8.56
N PRO A 117 -3.94 7.19 -8.76
CA PRO A 117 -4.50 7.50 -10.07
C PRO A 117 -3.34 7.78 -11.03
N THR A 118 -3.33 7.12 -12.17
CA THR A 118 -2.32 7.35 -13.21
C THR A 118 -3.03 7.77 -14.49
N ALA A 119 -2.65 8.92 -15.04
CA ALA A 119 -3.07 9.33 -16.36
C ALA A 119 -2.61 8.28 -17.38
N SER A 120 -3.52 7.83 -18.25
CA SER A 120 -3.13 7.03 -19.41
C SER A 120 -2.08 7.81 -20.23
N PRO A 121 -1.06 7.16 -20.83
CA PRO A 121 0.01 7.82 -21.61
C PRO A 121 -0.48 8.65 -22.83
N ASN A 122 -1.78 8.70 -23.08
CA ASN A 122 -2.42 9.66 -23.98
C ASN A 122 -3.32 10.63 -23.18
N PRO A 123 -2.78 11.75 -22.68
CA PRO A 123 -3.59 12.78 -22.05
C PRO A 123 -4.48 13.48 -23.10
N PRO A 124 -5.79 13.69 -22.86
CA PRO A 124 -6.57 14.57 -23.70
C PRO A 124 -6.01 16.00 -23.65
N THR A 125 -5.87 16.60 -24.84
CA THR A 125 -5.17 17.85 -25.19
C THR A 125 -5.78 19.15 -24.62
N GLN A 126 -6.19 19.18 -23.36
CA GLN A 126 -6.64 20.43 -22.72
C GLN A 126 -6.07 20.62 -21.33
N THR A 127 -5.25 21.66 -21.21
CA THR A 127 -4.77 22.25 -19.95
C THR A 127 -5.96 22.64 -19.07
N GLN A 128 -6.26 21.84 -18.06
CA GLN A 128 -7.22 22.20 -17.02
C GLN A 128 -6.48 22.37 -15.68
N LYS A 129 -6.81 23.46 -14.98
CA LYS A 129 -6.27 23.81 -13.67
C LYS A 129 -6.63 22.71 -12.66
N ILE A 130 -5.61 22.17 -12.01
CA ILE A 130 -5.69 21.15 -10.97
C ILE A 130 -6.40 21.74 -9.73
N LEU A 131 -7.57 21.21 -9.40
CA LEU A 131 -8.19 21.29 -8.09
C LEU A 131 -8.28 19.86 -7.52
N PRO A 132 -8.13 19.67 -6.20
CA PRO A 132 -8.06 18.35 -5.56
C PRO A 132 -9.45 17.71 -5.43
N THR A 133 -10.01 17.32 -6.57
CA THR A 133 -11.09 16.34 -6.67
C THR A 133 -10.83 15.56 -7.94
N GLN A 134 -10.48 14.29 -7.75
CA GLN A 134 -10.13 13.32 -8.78
C GLN A 134 -11.12 13.37 -9.94
N THR A 135 -10.63 13.63 -11.15
CA THR A 135 -11.52 13.51 -12.31
C THR A 135 -11.83 12.02 -12.54
N PRO A 136 -13.04 11.64 -12.96
CA PRO A 136 -13.48 10.24 -13.05
C PRO A 136 -12.79 9.36 -14.12
N ARG A 137 -11.62 9.74 -14.64
CA ARG A 137 -11.04 9.15 -15.85
C ARG A 137 -9.71 8.42 -15.66
N GLU A 138 -9.03 8.59 -14.54
CA GLU A 138 -7.72 7.96 -14.33
C GLU A 138 -7.90 6.68 -13.51
N PRO A 139 -7.58 5.50 -14.09
CA PRO A 139 -7.65 4.26 -13.33
C PRO A 139 -6.59 4.26 -12.24
N TYR A 140 -6.94 3.67 -11.10
CA TYR A 140 -6.01 3.46 -10.01
C TYR A 140 -5.13 2.24 -10.28
N HIS A 141 -3.83 2.41 -10.12
CA HIS A 141 -2.82 1.36 -10.32
C HIS A 141 -2.09 1.06 -9.02
N LEU A 142 -1.67 -0.19 -8.84
CA LEU A 142 -0.84 -0.60 -7.70
C LEU A 142 0.61 -0.18 -7.90
N HIS A 143 1.10 0.78 -7.14
CA HIS A 143 2.48 1.29 -7.31
C HIS A 143 3.41 0.97 -6.14
N ALA A 144 2.89 0.61 -4.98
CA ALA A 144 3.72 0.15 -3.88
C ALA A 144 2.97 -0.82 -2.98
N PHE A 145 3.71 -1.72 -2.32
CA PHE A 145 3.13 -2.60 -1.31
C PHE A 145 4.15 -3.02 -0.26
N THR A 146 3.62 -3.34 0.92
CA THR A 146 4.22 -4.25 1.90
C THR A 146 3.16 -5.29 2.23
N LEU A 147 3.35 -6.50 1.70
CA LEU A 147 2.41 -7.62 1.74
C LEU A 147 3.16 -8.89 2.17
N CYS A 148 3.24 -9.14 3.48
CA CYS A 148 3.92 -10.32 4.01
C CYS A 148 3.05 -11.57 3.92
N TYR A 149 1.72 -11.45 4.01
CA TYR A 149 0.81 -12.60 4.01
C TYR A 149 -0.12 -12.62 2.79
N PRO A 150 0.41 -12.81 1.57
CA PRO A 150 -0.43 -13.00 0.40
C PRO A 150 -1.25 -14.29 0.55
N SER A 151 -2.51 -14.26 0.09
CA SER A 151 -3.40 -15.43 0.04
C SER A 151 -3.86 -15.65 -1.40
N GLY A 152 -2.99 -16.26 -2.20
CA GLY A 152 -3.22 -16.47 -3.64
C GLY A 152 -3.12 -15.21 -4.48
N PHE A 153 -2.45 -14.18 -3.94
CA PHE A 153 -2.35 -12.87 -4.55
C PHE A 153 -0.89 -12.48 -4.73
N ASP A 154 -0.33 -12.83 -5.88
CA ASP A 154 1.04 -12.46 -6.26
C ASP A 154 1.14 -10.96 -6.61
N THR A 155 1.40 -10.11 -5.62
CA THR A 155 1.55 -8.65 -5.79
C THR A 155 2.67 -8.24 -6.73
N VAL A 156 3.74 -9.04 -6.84
CA VAL A 156 4.86 -8.72 -7.73
C VAL A 156 4.38 -8.69 -9.18
N GLN A 157 3.53 -9.66 -9.57
CA GLN A 157 2.93 -9.69 -10.90
C GLN A 157 1.82 -8.62 -11.10
N LYS A 158 1.37 -7.96 -10.03
CA LYS A 158 0.30 -6.97 -10.07
C LYS A 158 0.80 -5.53 -9.97
N LEU A 159 2.08 -5.32 -9.66
CA LEU A 159 2.67 -4.00 -9.61
C LEU A 159 2.56 -3.32 -10.98
N GLY A 160 2.13 -2.06 -10.99
CA GLY A 160 1.86 -1.27 -12.19
C GLY A 160 0.53 -1.57 -12.88
N LEU A 161 -0.22 -2.61 -12.49
CA LEU A 161 -1.50 -2.92 -13.14
C LEU A 161 -2.65 -2.04 -12.61
N PRO A 162 -3.62 -1.66 -13.49
CA PRO A 162 -4.84 -1.01 -13.04
C PRO A 162 -5.71 -1.97 -12.24
N LEU A 163 -6.53 -1.43 -11.33
CA LEU A 163 -7.48 -2.18 -10.51
C LEU A 163 -8.28 -3.21 -11.31
N ALA A 164 -8.75 -2.86 -12.51
CA ALA A 164 -9.51 -3.76 -13.37
C ALA A 164 -8.69 -4.99 -13.81
N ALA A 165 -7.42 -4.80 -14.18
CA ALA A 165 -6.54 -5.89 -14.60
C ALA A 165 -6.12 -6.77 -13.41
N ILE A 166 -5.88 -6.17 -12.24
CA ILE A 166 -5.61 -6.90 -10.99
C ILE A 166 -6.75 -7.88 -10.68
N HIS A 167 -7.99 -7.44 -10.88
CA HIS A 167 -9.20 -8.22 -10.56
C HIS A 167 -9.75 -9.04 -11.74
N ALA A 168 -9.09 -9.08 -12.89
CA ALA A 168 -9.55 -9.84 -14.06
C ALA A 168 -9.88 -11.33 -13.76
N PRO A 169 -9.13 -12.04 -12.88
CA PRO A 169 -9.46 -13.42 -12.53
C PRO A 169 -10.76 -13.58 -11.70
N VAL A 170 -11.30 -12.51 -11.12
CA VAL A 170 -12.46 -12.57 -10.22
C VAL A 170 -13.75 -12.74 -11.04
N PRO A 171 -14.50 -13.84 -10.87
CA PRO A 171 -15.69 -14.12 -11.66
C PRO A 171 -16.74 -13.00 -11.55
N GLY A 172 -17.13 -12.44 -12.70
CA GLY A 172 -18.13 -11.37 -12.77
C GLY A 172 -17.63 -9.99 -12.31
N TYR A 173 -16.33 -9.79 -12.07
CA TYR A 173 -15.79 -8.49 -11.70
C TYR A 173 -16.07 -7.42 -12.76
N GLU A 174 -15.69 -7.69 -14.02
CA GLU A 174 -15.85 -6.73 -15.11
C GLU A 174 -17.32 -6.33 -15.30
N SER A 175 -18.22 -7.31 -15.36
CA SER A 175 -19.64 -7.07 -15.66
C SER A 175 -20.45 -6.51 -14.49
N LYS A 176 -20.06 -6.76 -13.23
CA LYS A 176 -20.87 -6.42 -12.05
C LYS A 176 -20.22 -5.41 -11.09
N ILE A 177 -18.89 -5.33 -11.05
CA ILE A 177 -18.16 -4.65 -9.96
C ILE A 177 -17.33 -3.48 -10.49
N ALA A 178 -16.61 -3.64 -11.60
CA ALA A 178 -15.60 -2.69 -12.09
C ALA A 178 -16.06 -1.22 -12.04
N ARG A 179 -17.18 -0.90 -12.72
CA ARG A 179 -17.72 0.47 -12.75
C ARG A 179 -18.07 1.03 -11.37
N SER A 180 -18.54 0.18 -10.45
CA SER A 180 -18.86 0.62 -9.09
C SER A 180 -17.60 0.87 -8.26
N MET A 181 -16.55 0.06 -8.49
CA MET A 181 -15.25 0.18 -7.84
C MET A 181 -14.55 1.46 -8.27
N ASP A 182 -14.45 1.72 -9.57
CA ASP A 182 -13.76 2.90 -10.10
C ASP A 182 -14.41 4.20 -9.59
N ARG A 183 -15.75 4.26 -9.62
CA ARG A 183 -16.50 5.39 -9.06
C ARG A 183 -16.28 5.54 -7.56
N PHE A 184 -16.16 4.43 -6.81
CA PHE A 184 -15.92 4.48 -5.37
C PHE A 184 -14.55 5.07 -5.05
N PHE A 185 -13.48 4.58 -5.69
CA PHE A 185 -12.13 5.09 -5.49
C PHE A 185 -11.99 6.56 -5.91
N ALA A 186 -12.61 6.95 -7.04
CA ALA A 186 -12.62 8.34 -7.51
C ALA A 186 -13.40 9.31 -6.60
N ALA A 187 -14.27 8.80 -5.73
CA ALA A 187 -15.16 9.61 -4.89
C ALA A 187 -14.86 9.52 -3.39
N LEU A 188 -13.86 8.73 -2.97
CA LEU A 188 -13.51 8.55 -1.56
C LEU A 188 -12.90 9.86 -1.02
N PRO A 189 -13.58 10.59 -0.11
CA PRO A 189 -13.10 11.87 0.35
C PRO A 189 -11.97 11.70 1.38
N TYR A 190 -11.10 12.71 1.47
CA TYR A 190 -10.04 12.76 2.47
C TYR A 190 -10.59 12.57 3.90
N GLY A 191 -9.83 11.83 4.72
CA GLY A 191 -10.18 11.57 6.12
C GLY A 191 -11.34 10.59 6.33
N LYS A 192 -11.91 10.01 5.26
CA LYS A 192 -12.87 8.91 5.34
C LYS A 192 -12.21 7.60 5.00
N ILE A 193 -12.48 6.58 5.81
CA ILE A 193 -12.08 5.21 5.53
C ILE A 193 -13.31 4.30 5.52
N VAL A 194 -13.19 3.22 4.75
CA VAL A 194 -14.19 2.15 4.68
C VAL A 194 -13.52 0.82 4.92
N LYS A 195 -14.29 -0.16 5.37
CA LYS A 195 -13.86 -1.54 5.52
C LYS A 195 -14.80 -2.49 4.77
N ARG A 196 -14.23 -3.58 4.30
CA ARG A 196 -14.95 -4.76 3.79
C ARG A 196 -14.22 -6.02 4.21
N ALA A 197 -14.96 -7.05 4.58
CA ALA A 197 -14.38 -8.36 4.81
C ALA A 197 -14.20 -9.11 3.48
N ASN A 198 -13.00 -9.61 3.23
CA ASN A 198 -12.76 -10.71 2.29
C ASN A 198 -12.50 -11.98 3.09
N TRP A 199 -12.72 -13.16 2.50
CA TRP A 199 -12.37 -14.43 3.13
C TRP A 199 -12.02 -15.48 2.08
N SER A 200 -11.16 -16.39 2.48
CA SER A 200 -10.79 -17.63 1.77
C SER A 200 -10.63 -18.72 2.84
N VAL A 201 -10.49 -19.98 2.40
CA VAL A 201 -10.19 -21.11 3.28
C VAL A 201 -8.87 -21.72 2.83
N GLN A 202 -8.00 -21.97 3.80
CA GLN A 202 -6.69 -22.58 3.61
C GLN A 202 -6.60 -23.85 4.46
N LEU A 203 -5.85 -24.84 4.00
CA LEU A 203 -5.74 -26.16 4.63
C LEU A 203 -4.50 -26.32 5.52
N ASP A 204 -3.54 -25.41 5.40
CA ASP A 204 -2.32 -25.37 6.21
C ASP A 204 -2.27 -24.13 7.12
N THR A 205 -1.19 -24.00 7.89
CA THR A 205 -0.97 -22.94 8.87
C THR A 205 -0.03 -21.83 8.40
N GLU A 206 0.45 -21.89 7.15
CA GLU A 206 1.46 -20.97 6.63
C GLU A 206 0.82 -19.64 6.19
N PHE A 207 1.35 -18.49 6.59
CA PHE A 207 0.73 -17.22 6.20
C PHE A 207 1.11 -16.73 4.79
N PHE A 208 2.20 -17.25 4.23
CA PHE A 208 2.74 -16.79 2.96
C PHE A 208 2.34 -17.72 1.80
N HIS A 209 1.41 -17.27 0.94
CA HIS A 209 0.98 -18.01 -0.26
C HIS A 209 0.78 -17.07 -1.45
N ARG A 210 1.72 -17.05 -2.42
CA ARG A 210 1.59 -16.22 -3.63
C ARG A 210 0.61 -16.78 -4.66
N ASP A 211 0.62 -18.09 -4.87
CA ASP A 211 -0.11 -18.74 -5.98
C ASP A 211 -1.21 -19.74 -5.53
N ALA A 212 -1.30 -20.04 -4.23
CA ALA A 212 -2.21 -21.02 -3.65
C ALA A 212 -3.46 -20.38 -3.01
N ASN A 213 -4.45 -21.18 -2.55
CA ASN A 213 -5.69 -20.75 -1.86
C ASN A 213 -6.86 -20.22 -2.69
N HIS A 214 -6.72 -20.04 -4.01
CA HIS A 214 -7.88 -19.90 -4.89
C HIS A 214 -8.45 -21.27 -5.26
N ILE A 215 -9.77 -21.44 -5.11
CA ILE A 215 -10.47 -22.66 -5.58
C ILE A 215 -10.38 -22.68 -7.12
N SER A 216 -9.49 -23.52 -7.67
CA SER A 216 -9.49 -23.78 -9.10
C SER A 216 -10.65 -24.72 -9.44
N LEU A 217 -11.60 -24.22 -10.23
CA LEU A 217 -12.65 -25.04 -10.84
C LEU A 217 -12.18 -25.72 -12.13
N SER A 218 -10.96 -25.46 -12.60
CA SER A 218 -10.39 -26.07 -13.81
C SER A 218 -9.11 -26.85 -13.50
N ALA A 219 -9.10 -28.12 -13.90
CA ALA A 219 -7.86 -28.89 -13.94
C ALA A 219 -6.97 -28.31 -15.05
N GLY A 220 -5.97 -27.50 -14.68
CA GLY A 220 -4.89 -27.06 -15.58
C GLY A 220 -4.85 -25.60 -16.03
N GLY A 221 -5.53 -24.66 -15.36
CA GLY A 221 -5.48 -23.23 -15.72
C GLY A 221 -4.46 -22.43 -14.89
N ASN A 222 -3.57 -21.68 -15.54
CA ASN A 222 -2.74 -20.66 -14.87
C ASN A 222 -3.64 -19.74 -14.03
N THR A 223 -3.33 -19.64 -12.74
CA THR A 223 -4.15 -19.01 -11.70
C THR A 223 -4.11 -17.49 -11.72
N MET A 224 -3.27 -16.89 -12.57
CA MET A 224 -3.05 -15.46 -12.62
C MET A 224 -2.89 -14.99 -14.06
N ALA A 225 -3.57 -13.90 -14.42
CA ALA A 225 -3.18 -13.12 -15.58
C ALA A 225 -1.73 -12.68 -15.36
N PRO A 226 -0.80 -12.98 -16.30
CA PRO A 226 0.60 -12.54 -16.18
C PRO A 226 0.66 -11.02 -16.06
N ALA A 227 1.73 -10.50 -15.45
CA ALA A 227 2.02 -9.07 -15.52
C ALA A 227 2.08 -8.66 -16.99
N THR A 228 1.04 -8.00 -17.50
CA THR A 228 1.00 -7.51 -18.88
C THR A 228 1.57 -6.11 -19.02
N HIS A 229 1.87 -5.44 -17.90
CA HIS A 229 2.46 -4.11 -17.89
C HIS A 229 3.87 -4.21 -17.30
N THR A 230 4.85 -3.87 -18.14
CA THR A 230 6.21 -3.53 -17.72
C THR A 230 6.33 -2.04 -17.99
N ALA A 231 6.71 -1.25 -16.98
CA ALA A 231 6.93 0.17 -17.18
C ALA A 231 7.86 0.40 -18.36
N SER A 232 7.41 1.16 -19.34
CA SER A 232 8.22 1.52 -20.50
C SER A 232 9.37 2.41 -20.05
N ALA A 233 10.45 2.47 -20.85
CA ALA A 233 11.52 3.41 -20.59
C ALA A 233 11.01 4.87 -20.57
N GLU A 234 9.94 5.16 -21.31
CA GLU A 234 9.30 6.47 -21.37
C GLU A 234 8.54 6.79 -20.07
N GLU A 235 7.80 5.82 -19.52
CA GLU A 235 7.12 5.94 -18.21
C GLU A 235 8.14 6.13 -17.08
N LEU A 236 9.23 5.37 -17.09
CA LEU A 236 10.31 5.52 -16.10
C LEU A 236 10.97 6.92 -16.19
N LEU A 237 11.27 7.39 -17.41
CA LEU A 237 11.83 8.72 -17.64
C LEU A 237 10.83 9.86 -17.33
N GLU A 238 9.54 9.64 -17.53
CA GLU A 238 8.50 10.59 -17.13
C GLU A 238 8.43 10.70 -15.60
N TRP A 239 8.42 9.57 -14.89
CA TRP A 239 8.43 9.55 -13.43
C TRP A 239 9.71 10.17 -12.85
N GLU A 240 10.88 9.89 -13.41
CA GLU A 240 12.14 10.53 -13.01
C GLU A 240 12.12 12.06 -13.26
N ARG A 241 11.42 12.53 -14.29
CA ARG A 241 11.26 13.97 -14.59
C ARG A 241 10.28 14.67 -13.65
N GLU A 242 9.22 13.98 -13.23
CA GLU A 242 8.28 14.50 -12.22
C GLU A 242 8.95 14.65 -10.84
N ASP A 243 9.84 13.71 -10.47
CA ASP A 243 10.68 13.81 -9.26
C ASP A 243 11.56 15.09 -9.27
N ILE A 244 12.14 15.43 -10.43
CA ILE A 244 12.97 16.64 -10.59
C ILE A 244 12.14 17.92 -10.48
N PHE A 245 10.90 17.93 -11.00
CA PHE A 245 10.01 19.09 -10.91
C PHE A 245 9.50 19.33 -9.49
N CYS A 246 9.36 18.27 -8.68
CA CYS A 246 8.97 18.39 -7.28
C CYS A 246 10.10 18.97 -6.40
N ASP A 247 11.37 18.64 -6.69
CA ASP A 247 12.54 19.26 -6.06
C ASP A 247 12.71 20.75 -6.42
N CYS A 248 12.22 21.18 -7.60
CA CYS A 248 12.21 22.60 -7.97
C CYS A 248 11.13 23.43 -7.27
N LEU A 249 10.13 22.81 -6.62
CA LEU A 249 9.08 23.51 -5.87
C LEU A 249 9.35 23.60 -4.37
N SER A 250 10.46 23.05 -3.86
CA SER A 250 10.88 23.19 -2.46
C SER A 250 12.00 24.21 -2.22
N LEU A 251 12.28 25.10 -3.18
CA LEU A 251 13.22 26.20 -3.03
C LEU A 251 12.54 27.53 -3.34
N ASP A 252 11.78 28.04 -2.37
CA ASP A 252 11.98 29.39 -1.85
C ASP A 252 11.21 29.59 -0.53
N ARG A 253 11.85 30.38 0.34
CA ARG A 253 11.61 30.70 1.76
C ARG A 253 10.17 30.96 2.21
#